data_AF-A0A8H2X215-F1
#
_entry.id   AF-A0A8H2X215-F1
#
_cell.length_a   1.000
_cell.length_b   1.000
_cell.length_c   1.000
_cell.angle_alpha   90.00
_cell.angle_beta   90.00
_cell.angle_gamma   90.00
#
_symmetry.space_group_name_H-M   'P 1'
#
loop_
_entity.id
_entity.type
_entity.pdbx_description
1 polymer ?
#
loop_
_entity_poly.entity_id
_entity_poly.type
_entity_poly.pdbx_seq_one_letter_code
_entity_poly.pdbx_strand_id
1 'polypeptide(L)'
;MVLTGESMKADEAEQAGLVAKIVPPEKTLEIAIAAGAAMASMSRPVLLMAKESVNRAEDLALSEGLRFERRLYHASFSTIIEAKTPTPVVGVEGEDARKDARMLRDERMKQLALSLDDEFADLLEP
;
A
#
# COMPACT_ATOMS: atom_id res chain seq x y z
N MET A 1 -21.75 9.84 -26.42
CA MET A 1 -21.72 9.13 -25.13
C MET A 1 -23.08 8.99 -24.42
N VAL A 2 -23.74 10.04 -23.90
CA VAL A 2 -25.02 9.85 -23.14
C VAL A 2 -26.27 9.99 -24.02
N LEU A 3 -26.35 11.05 -24.83
CA LEU A 3 -27.50 11.29 -25.72
C LEU A 3 -27.20 10.99 -27.19
N THR A 4 -25.94 11.20 -27.62
CA THR A 4 -25.52 11.00 -29.03
C THR A 4 -25.05 9.59 -29.35
N GLY A 5 -24.73 8.77 -28.33
CA GLY A 5 -24.19 7.42 -28.53
C GLY A 5 -22.81 7.33 -29.20
N GLU A 6 -22.19 8.45 -29.57
CA GLU A 6 -20.89 8.46 -30.23
C GLU A 6 -19.78 7.90 -29.34
N SER A 7 -18.85 7.19 -29.98
CA SER A 7 -17.64 6.63 -29.37
C SER A 7 -16.57 7.71 -29.20
N MET A 8 -15.91 7.68 -28.03
CA MET A 8 -14.86 8.61 -27.67
C MET A 8 -13.49 7.99 -27.95
N LYS A 9 -12.56 8.80 -28.48
CA LYS A 9 -11.17 8.36 -28.68
C LYS A 9 -10.39 8.40 -27.37
N ALA A 10 -9.30 7.62 -27.29
CA ALA A 10 -8.46 7.57 -26.09
C ALA A 10 -7.91 8.95 -25.69
N ASP A 11 -7.43 9.74 -26.66
CA ASP A 11 -6.90 11.09 -26.42
C ASP A 11 -7.94 12.05 -25.84
N GLU A 12 -9.18 11.96 -26.33
CA GLU A 12 -10.30 12.76 -25.84
C GLU A 12 -10.72 12.33 -24.42
N ALA A 13 -10.70 11.02 -24.14
CA ALA A 13 -11.03 10.48 -22.83
C ALA A 13 -10.00 10.85 -21.76
N GLU A 14 -8.72 10.96 -22.12
CA GLU A 14 -7.67 11.41 -21.20
C GLU A 14 -7.83 12.89 -20.87
N GLN A 15 -8.08 13.74 -21.88
CA GLN A 15 -8.36 15.16 -21.68
C GLN A 15 -9.63 15.42 -20.85
N ALA A 16 -10.66 14.58 -21.00
CA ALA A 16 -11.88 14.65 -20.23
C ALA A 16 -11.74 14.13 -18.78
N GLY A 17 -10.58 13.56 -18.41
CA GLY A 17 -10.33 12.98 -17.09
C GLY A 17 -10.99 11.62 -16.84
N LEU A 18 -11.53 10.98 -17.89
CA LEU A 18 -12.09 9.63 -17.84
C LEU A 18 -10.99 8.56 -17.79
N VAL A 19 -9.85 8.84 -18.44
CA VAL A 19 -8.68 7.96 -18.49
C VAL A 19 -7.51 8.65 -17.82
N ALA A 20 -6.83 7.95 -16.90
CA ALA A 20 -5.71 8.53 -16.16
C ALA A 20 -4.43 8.68 -17.01
N LYS A 21 -4.20 7.77 -17.97
CA LYS A 21 -3.00 7.78 -18.84
C LYS A 21 -3.21 6.91 -20.08
N ILE A 22 -2.66 7.34 -21.22
CA ILE A 22 -2.59 6.57 -22.46
C ILE A 22 -1.23 5.87 -22.56
N VAL A 23 -1.23 4.60 -22.94
CA VAL A 23 -0.04 3.75 -23.05
C VAL A 23 -0.13 2.86 -24.29
N PRO A 24 1.00 2.34 -24.81
CA PRO A 24 0.99 1.37 -25.90
C PRO A 24 0.16 0.14 -25.53
N PRO A 25 -0.60 -0.44 -26.48
CA PRO A 25 -1.56 -1.50 -26.18
C PRO A 25 -0.88 -2.73 -25.56
N GLU A 26 0.33 -3.06 -26.00
CA GLU A 26 1.10 -4.21 -25.51
C GLU A 26 1.55 -4.06 -24.05
N LYS A 27 1.66 -2.83 -23.55
CA LYS A 27 2.15 -2.52 -22.20
C LYS A 27 1.06 -2.16 -21.20
N THR A 28 -0.21 -2.16 -21.64
CA THR A 28 -1.36 -1.73 -20.82
C THR A 28 -1.44 -2.49 -19.51
N LEU A 29 -1.33 -3.82 -19.58
CA LEU A 29 -1.46 -4.68 -18.40
C LEU A 29 -0.30 -4.52 -17.43
N GLU A 30 0.94 -4.53 -17.94
CA GLU A 30 2.15 -4.36 -17.14
C GLU A 30 2.11 -3.04 -16.35
N ILE A 31 1.77 -1.94 -17.02
CA ILE A 31 1.70 -0.62 -16.39
C ILE A 31 0.56 -0.54 -15.36
N ALA A 32 -0.58 -1.16 -15.65
CA ALA A 32 -1.70 -1.21 -14.70
C ALA A 32 -1.34 -2.00 -13.43
N ILE A 33 -0.67 -3.14 -13.59
CA ILE A 33 -0.19 -3.96 -12.46
C ILE A 33 0.86 -3.18 -11.66
N ALA A 34 1.82 -2.54 -12.32
CA ALA A 34 2.85 -1.75 -11.65
C ALA A 34 2.24 -0.59 -10.82
N ALA A 35 1.22 0.10 -11.35
CA ALA A 35 0.49 1.11 -10.60
C ALA A 35 -0.26 0.51 -9.39
N GLY A 36 -0.88 -0.65 -9.57
CA GLY A 36 -1.50 -1.44 -8.49
C GLY A 36 -0.52 -1.80 -7.38
N ALA A 37 0.65 -2.32 -7.74
CA ALA A 37 1.71 -2.70 -6.81
C ALA A 37 2.25 -1.48 -6.05
N ALA A 38 2.44 -0.36 -6.73
CA ALA A 38 2.85 0.89 -6.10
C ALA A 38 1.85 1.33 -5.03
N MET A 39 0.54 1.26 -5.30
CA MET A 39 -0.50 1.54 -4.31
C MET A 39 -0.48 0.50 -3.17
N ALA A 40 -0.36 -0.79 -3.48
CA ALA A 40 -0.35 -1.86 -2.48
C ALA A 40 0.84 -1.76 -1.50
N SER A 41 1.95 -1.16 -1.92
CA SER A 41 3.12 -0.90 -1.06
C SER A 41 2.87 0.19 0.01
N MET A 42 1.81 0.99 -0.12
CA MET A 42 1.48 2.07 0.81
C MET A 42 0.69 1.56 2.02
N SER A 43 0.64 2.38 3.08
CA SER A 43 -0.15 2.08 4.27
C SER A 43 -1.64 1.95 3.92
N ARG A 44 -2.19 0.73 4.08
CA ARG A 44 -3.60 0.42 3.85
C ARG A 44 -4.58 1.41 4.51
N PRO A 45 -4.49 1.72 5.82
CA PRO A 45 -5.44 2.66 6.44
C PRO A 45 -5.33 4.08 5.85
N VAL A 46 -4.14 4.51 5.44
CA VAL A 46 -3.92 5.83 4.80
C VAL A 46 -4.55 5.87 3.41
N LEU A 47 -4.40 4.81 2.62
CA LEU A 47 -5.05 4.72 1.30
C LEU A 47 -6.58 4.76 1.39
N LEU A 48 -7.17 4.07 2.38
CA LEU A 48 -8.61 4.11 2.60
C LEU A 48 -9.06 5.54 2.96
N MET A 49 -8.36 6.21 3.88
CA MET A 49 -8.67 7.59 4.25
C MET A 49 -8.55 8.55 3.07
N ALA A 50 -7.51 8.42 2.25
CA ALA A 50 -7.32 9.25 1.06
C ALA A 50 -8.48 9.06 0.06
N LYS A 51 -8.85 7.81 -0.24
CA LYS A 51 -9.97 7.49 -1.13
C LYS A 51 -11.30 8.03 -0.60
N GLU A 52 -11.55 7.88 0.70
CA GLU A 52 -12.74 8.41 1.34
C GLU A 52 -12.79 9.95 1.27
N SER A 53 -11.66 10.61 1.51
CA SER A 53 -11.55 12.07 1.44
C SER A 53 -11.94 12.63 0.07
N VAL A 54 -11.42 12.04 -1.01
CA VAL A 54 -11.70 12.50 -2.37
C VAL A 54 -13.16 12.27 -2.75
N ASN A 55 -13.67 11.05 -2.54
CA ASN A 55 -15.06 10.72 -2.87
C ASN A 55 -16.05 11.58 -2.08
N ARG A 56 -15.76 11.84 -0.81
CA ARG A 56 -16.65 12.64 0.03
C ARG A 56 -16.59 14.13 -0.31
N ALA A 57 -15.44 14.64 -0.73
CA ALA A 57 -15.30 16.03 -1.14
C ALA A 57 -16.06 16.32 -2.45
N GLU A 58 -16.21 15.34 -3.35
CA GLU A 58 -17.00 15.48 -4.58
C GLU A 58 -18.49 15.76 -4.29
N ASP A 59 -19.04 15.14 -3.25
CA ASP A 59 -20.45 15.27 -2.88
C ASP A 59 -20.77 16.45 -1.94
N LEU A 60 -19.75 17.19 -1.49
CA LEU A 60 -19.89 18.22 -0.45
C LEU A 60 -19.57 19.62 -0.97
N ALA A 61 -20.08 20.63 -0.27
CA ALA A 61 -19.61 22.00 -0.46
C ALA A 61 -18.12 22.11 -0.12
N LEU A 62 -17.37 22.95 -0.85
CA LEU A 62 -15.93 23.11 -0.71
C LEU A 62 -15.46 23.29 0.75
N SER A 63 -16.18 24.11 1.55
CA SER A 63 -15.84 24.34 2.94
C SER A 63 -15.93 23.09 3.81
N GLU A 64 -16.91 22.22 3.55
CA GLU A 64 -17.10 20.97 4.29
C GLU A 64 -16.12 19.89 3.80
N GLY A 65 -15.86 19.82 2.50
CA GLY A 65 -14.81 18.96 1.93
C GLY A 65 -13.44 19.24 2.56
N LEU A 66 -13.04 20.51 2.62
CA LEU A 66 -11.77 20.92 3.24
C LEU A 66 -11.70 20.62 4.75
N ARG A 67 -12.83 20.72 5.46
CA ARG A 67 -12.91 20.34 6.88
C ARG A 67 -12.74 18.83 7.07
N PHE A 68 -13.37 18.04 6.19
CA PHE A 68 -13.28 16.58 6.21
C PHE A 68 -11.86 16.09 5.91
N GLU A 69 -11.26 16.60 4.83
CA GLU A 69 -9.88 16.30 4.45
C GLU A 69 -8.90 16.62 5.58
N ARG A 70 -9.01 17.82 6.18
CA ARG A 70 -8.15 18.22 7.30
C ARG A 70 -8.25 17.26 8.48
N ARG A 71 -9.46 16.78 8.80
CA ARG A 71 -9.68 15.82 9.89
C ARG A 71 -9.01 14.47 9.59
N LEU A 72 -9.20 13.94 8.38
CA LEU A 72 -8.58 12.68 7.98
C LEU A 72 -7.05 12.78 7.90
N TYR A 73 -6.53 13.92 7.42
CA TYR A 73 -5.11 14.21 7.42
C TYR A 73 -4.54 14.19 8.84
N HIS A 74 -5.20 14.83 9.82
CA HIS A 74 -4.76 14.74 11.21
C HIS A 74 -4.87 13.32 11.80
N ALA A 75 -5.93 12.57 11.45
CA ALA A 75 -6.09 11.19 11.88
C ALA A 75 -4.99 10.26 11.33
N SER A 76 -4.44 10.56 10.13
CA SER A 76 -3.38 9.76 9.53
C SER A 76 -2.10 9.71 10.37
N PHE A 77 -1.76 10.79 11.10
CA PHE A 77 -0.59 10.82 12.00
C PHE A 77 -0.73 9.94 13.24
N SER A 78 -1.97 9.57 13.60
CA SER A 78 -2.24 8.66 14.70
C SER A 78 -2.18 7.19 14.28
N THR A 79 -2.01 6.90 12.99
CA THR A 79 -1.86 5.52 12.53
C THR A 79 -0.48 4.98 12.91
N ILE A 80 -0.48 3.80 13.51
CA ILE A 80 0.76 3.06 13.75
C ILE A 80 1.11 2.39 12.42
N ILE A 81 1.98 3.03 11.65
CA ILE A 81 2.51 2.49 10.40
C ILE A 81 3.66 1.59 10.81
N GLU A 82 3.32 0.34 11.16
CA GLU A 82 4.24 -0.65 11.72
C GLU A 82 4.81 -0.23 13.08
N ALA A 83 4.37 -0.89 14.15
CA ALA A 83 5.24 -1.03 15.30
C ALA A 83 6.39 -1.93 14.83
N LYS A 84 7.40 -1.36 14.16
CA LYS A 84 8.73 -1.93 14.21
C LYS A 84 9.02 -1.95 15.70
N THR A 85 8.80 -3.11 16.33
CA THR A 85 9.17 -3.35 17.72
C THR A 85 10.55 -2.75 17.81
N PRO A 86 10.77 -1.67 18.60
CA PRO A 86 12.11 -1.13 18.76
C PRO A 86 12.88 -2.32 19.28
N THR A 87 13.63 -2.98 18.40
CA THR A 87 14.30 -4.21 18.73
C THR A 87 15.28 -3.72 19.77
N PRO A 88 15.08 -4.06 21.06
CA PRO A 88 15.92 -3.47 22.07
C PRO A 88 17.26 -4.14 21.85
N VAL A 89 18.15 -3.47 21.11
CA VAL A 89 19.57 -3.80 21.08
C VAL A 89 20.10 -3.26 22.40
N VAL A 90 19.69 -3.92 23.50
CA VAL A 90 20.46 -3.86 24.73
C VAL A 90 21.66 -4.75 24.46
N GLY A 91 22.66 -4.19 23.80
CA GLY A 91 24.00 -4.74 23.85
C GLY A 91 24.53 -4.50 25.25
N VAL A 92 24.21 -5.40 26.18
CA VAL A 92 25.11 -5.62 27.32
C VAL A 92 26.23 -6.46 26.75
N GLU A 93 27.46 -5.95 26.79
CA GLU A 93 28.63 -6.68 26.27
C GLU A 93 28.64 -8.13 26.81
N GLY A 94 28.41 -9.12 25.92
CA GLY A 94 28.75 -10.51 26.20
C GLY A 94 27.67 -11.61 26.08
N GLU A 95 26.39 -11.34 25.83
CA GLU A 95 25.35 -12.40 25.82
C GLU A 95 24.66 -12.59 24.45
N ASP A 96 25.11 -13.62 23.73
CA ASP A 96 24.54 -14.14 22.48
C ASP A 96 23.33 -15.06 22.78
N ALA A 97 22.17 -14.77 22.20
CA ALA A 97 20.84 -15.30 22.57
C ALA A 97 20.52 -16.73 22.06
N ARG A 98 21.50 -17.60 21.83
CA ARG A 98 21.27 -18.91 21.17
C ARG A 98 21.85 -20.11 21.89
N LYS A 99 21.56 -20.28 23.18
CA LYS A 99 21.86 -21.51 23.90
C LYS A 99 20.73 -21.91 24.85
N ASP A 100 20.17 -23.09 24.62
CA ASP A 100 19.27 -23.79 25.57
C ASP A 100 20.06 -24.15 26.85
N ALA A 101 19.40 -24.57 27.94
CA ALA A 101 20.04 -24.88 29.25
C ALA A 101 21.14 -25.96 29.20
N ARG A 102 21.35 -26.59 28.04
CA ARG A 102 22.41 -27.56 27.72
C ARG A 102 23.50 -27.02 26.78
N MET A 103 23.53 -25.72 26.51
CA MET A 103 24.53 -25.05 25.65
C MET A 103 24.63 -25.61 24.21
N LEU A 104 23.54 -26.12 23.64
CA LEU A 104 23.46 -26.62 22.25
C LEU A 104 22.63 -25.66 21.38
N ARG A 105 23.02 -25.50 20.11
CA ARG A 105 22.27 -24.71 19.11
C ARG A 105 20.96 -25.42 18.79
N ASP A 106 19.82 -24.81 19.10
CA ASP A 106 18.50 -25.35 18.79
C ASP A 106 18.09 -24.97 17.35
N GLU A 107 18.01 -25.96 16.46
CA GLU A 107 17.70 -25.77 15.04
C GLU A 107 16.19 -25.66 14.74
N ARG A 108 15.31 -25.89 15.73
CA ARG A 108 13.85 -25.90 15.54
C ARG A 108 13.26 -24.53 15.22
N MET A 109 13.92 -23.44 15.64
CA MET A 109 13.49 -22.07 15.33
C MET A 109 13.80 -21.63 13.90
N LYS A 110 14.64 -22.39 13.17
CA LYS A 110 14.93 -22.10 11.76
C LYS A 110 13.78 -22.52 10.83
N GLN A 111 12.98 -23.51 11.25
CA GLN A 111 11.86 -24.02 10.45
C GLN A 111 10.62 -23.11 10.52
N LEU A 112 10.41 -22.36 11.61
CA LEU A 112 9.24 -21.48 11.73
C LEU A 112 9.40 -20.15 10.98
N ALA A 113 10.64 -19.69 10.78
CA ALA A 113 10.93 -18.46 10.04
C ALA A 113 10.89 -18.64 8.51
N LEU A 114 10.98 -19.89 8.03
CA LEU A 114 11.00 -20.18 6.58
C LEU A 114 9.60 -20.35 5.97
N SER A 115 8.54 -20.52 6.78
CA SER A 115 7.21 -20.86 6.26
C SER A 115 6.29 -19.66 6.00
N LEU A 116 6.64 -18.45 6.45
CA LEU A 116 5.79 -17.26 6.32
C LEU A 116 6.21 -16.34 5.16
N ASP A 117 7.47 -16.42 4.73
CA ASP A 117 7.99 -15.63 3.61
C ASP A 117 7.68 -16.29 2.24
N ASP A 118 7.49 -17.62 2.20
CA ASP A 118 7.30 -18.38 0.95
C ASP A 118 5.87 -18.32 0.38
N GLU A 119 4.82 -18.12 1.19
CA GLU A 119 3.42 -18.14 0.69
C GLU A 119 3.02 -16.91 -0.15
N PHE A 120 3.81 -15.83 -0.10
CA PHE A 120 3.54 -14.58 -0.84
C PHE A 120 4.68 -14.12 -1.75
N ALA A 121 5.82 -14.83 -1.79
CA ALA A 121 6.94 -14.50 -2.66
C ALA A 121 6.60 -14.67 -4.16
N ASP A 122 5.80 -15.68 -4.49
CA ASP A 122 5.41 -16.01 -5.88
C ASP A 122 4.46 -14.98 -6.54
N LEU A 123 3.91 -14.03 -5.77
CA LEU A 123 2.97 -13.00 -6.24
C LEU A 123 3.64 -11.64 -6.52
N LEU A 124 4.94 -11.50 -6.23
CA LEU A 124 5.67 -10.23 -6.27
C LEU A 124 6.86 -10.20 -7.24
N GLU A 125 7.09 -11.26 -8.03
CA GLU A 125 8.01 -11.21 -9.18
C GLU A 125 7.23 -11.05 -10.50
N PRO A 126 7.79 -10.31 -11.49
CA PRO A 126 7.07 -9.86 -12.69
C PRO A 126 6.67 -10.98 -13.67
#